data_AF-A0A5C8ZQQ7-F1
#
_entry.id   AF-A0A5C8ZQQ7-F1
#
_cell.length_a   1.000
_cell.length_b   1.000
_cell.length_c   1.000
_cell.angle_alpha   90.00
_cell.angle_beta   90.00
_cell.angle_gamma   90.00
#
_symmetry.space_group_name_H-M   'P 1'
#
loop_
_entity.id
_entity.type
_entity.pdbx_description
1 polymer ?
#
loop_
_entity_poly.entity_id
_entity_poly.type
_entity_poly.pdbx_seq_one_letter_code
_entity_poly.pdbx_strand_id
1 'polypeptide(L)'
;MSVWELTGPLHFYNRNEGVVVCYHAPSGDTHLISAAAHSLLNRLAEDEPADEHELDSPAWADPGSTTLLAELAAAGLVRRL
;
A
#
# COMPACT_ATOMS: atom_id res chain seq x y z
N MET A 1 -3.57 -14.65 -12.10
CA MET A 1 -2.76 -13.47 -11.80
C MET A 1 -3.57 -12.62 -10.85
N SER A 2 -3.01 -12.31 -9.69
CA SER A 2 -3.69 -11.53 -8.64
C SER A 2 -3.38 -10.07 -8.91
N VAL A 3 -4.40 -9.28 -9.25
CA VAL A 3 -4.24 -7.83 -9.46
C VAL A 3 -4.67 -7.11 -8.19
N TRP A 4 -3.91 -6.11 -7.75
CA TRP A 4 -4.16 -5.35 -6.53
C TRP A 4 -4.45 -3.89 -6.84
N GLU A 5 -5.43 -3.31 -6.14
CA GLU A 5 -5.78 -1.90 -6.27
C GLU A 5 -6.08 -1.26 -4.91
N LEU A 6 -6.06 0.07 -4.87
CA LEU A 6 -6.51 0.83 -3.72
C LEU A 6 -8.02 0.71 -3.56
N THR A 7 -8.49 0.59 -2.32
CA THR A 7 -9.93 0.61 -1.99
C THR A 7 -10.53 2.02 -2.05
N GLY A 8 -9.69 3.05 -2.14
CA GLY A 8 -10.07 4.43 -2.40
C GLY A 8 -8.93 5.42 -2.15
N PRO A 9 -9.22 6.73 -2.10
CA PRO A 9 -8.20 7.76 -1.94
C PRO A 9 -7.53 7.71 -0.56
N LEU A 10 -6.21 7.83 -0.57
CA LEU A 10 -5.35 7.82 0.61
C LEU A 10 -4.67 9.18 0.78
N HIS A 11 -4.56 9.62 2.03
CA HIS A 11 -3.81 10.82 2.39
C HIS A 11 -2.67 10.46 3.34
N PHE A 12 -1.46 10.87 3.00
CA PHE A 12 -0.26 10.54 3.78
C PHE A 12 0.27 11.77 4.52
N TYR A 13 0.52 11.61 5.81
CA TYR A 13 1.16 12.61 6.66
C TYR A 13 2.45 12.00 7.22
N ASN A 14 3.58 12.52 6.76
CA ASN A 14 4.89 12.03 7.20
C ASN A 14 5.15 12.47 8.64
N ARG A 15 5.40 11.52 9.54
CA ARG A 15 5.99 11.80 10.85
C ARG A 15 7.48 11.52 10.74
N ASN A 16 8.32 12.40 11.28
CA ASN A 16 9.73 12.09 11.49
C ASN A 16 9.85 10.71 12.15
N GLU A 17 10.88 9.93 11.79
CA GLU A 17 11.19 8.55 12.28
C GLU A 17 10.64 7.37 11.47
N GLY A 18 10.42 7.50 10.15
CA GLY A 18 10.21 6.33 9.28
C GLY A 18 8.84 5.65 9.38
N VAL A 19 7.91 6.29 10.09
CA VAL A 19 6.50 5.89 10.20
C VAL A 19 5.63 6.97 9.53
N VAL A 20 4.77 6.54 8.62
CA VAL A 20 3.85 7.42 7.89
C VAL A 20 2.45 7.21 8.43
N VAL A 21 1.72 8.30 8.66
CA VAL A 21 0.30 8.24 9.00
C VAL A 21 -0.49 8.22 7.70
N CYS A 22 -1.26 7.15 7.49
CA CYS A 22 -2.12 6.96 6.33
C CYS A 22 -3.58 7.14 6.75
N TYR A 23 -4.28 8.11 6.16
CA TYR A 23 -5.70 8.32 6.33
C TYR A 23 -6.47 7.78 5.11
N HIS A 24 -7.43 6.91 5.36
CA HIS A 24 -8.28 6.30 4.34
C HIS A 24 -9.65 6.97 4.35
N ALA A 25 -9.90 7.85 3.37
CA ALA A 25 -11.09 8.69 3.36
C ALA A 25 -12.43 7.92 3.28
N PRO A 26 -12.55 6.81 2.51
CA PRO A 26 -13.79 6.04 2.46
C PRO A 26 -14.21 5.42 3.80
N SER A 27 -13.27 4.89 4.59
CA SER A 27 -13.59 4.30 5.89
C SER A 27 -13.52 5.31 7.04
N GLY A 28 -12.77 6.40 6.87
CA GLY A 28 -12.50 7.39 7.92
C GLY A 28 -11.41 6.95 8.89
N ASP A 29 -10.72 5.84 8.62
CA ASP A 29 -9.70 5.27 9.51
C ASP A 29 -8.33 5.90 9.28
N THR A 30 -7.49 5.83 10.32
CA THR A 30 -6.09 6.24 10.28
C THR A 30 -5.20 5.08 10.68
N HIS A 31 -4.23 4.77 9.84
CA HIS A 31 -3.27 3.68 10.01
C HIS A 31 -1.86 4.23 10.15
N LEU A 32 -1.05 3.59 10.99
CA LEU A 32 0.39 3.81 11.03
C LEU A 32 1.03 2.78 10.11
N ILE A 33 1.72 3.25 9.08
CA ILE A 33 2.35 2.40 8.07
C ILE A 33 3.86 2.65 8.02
N SER A 34 4.61 1.64 7.59
CA SER A 34 6.05 1.77 7.36
C SER A 34 6.34 2.60 6.11
N ALA A 35 7.58 3.09 5.97
CA ALA A 35 8.03 3.74 4.74
C ALA A 35 7.92 2.84 3.50
N ALA A 36 8.11 1.52 3.65
CA ALA A 36 7.92 0.55 2.58
C ALA A 36 6.45 0.47 2.15
N ALA A 37 5.51 0.39 3.10
CA ALA A 37 4.07 0.41 2.81
C ALA A 37 3.63 1.71 2.15
N HIS A 38 4.17 2.84 2.60
CA HIS A 38 3.89 4.13 1.97
C HIS A 38 4.34 4.18 0.51
N SER A 39 5.55 3.67 0.21
CA SER A 39 6.06 3.59 -1.16
C SER A 39 5.19 2.69 -2.04
N LEU A 40 4.77 1.54 -1.51
CA LEU A 40 3.89 0.60 -2.21
C LEU A 40 2.51 1.22 -2.51
N LEU A 41 1.88 1.86 -1.52
CA LEU A 41 0.57 2.51 -1.69
C LEU A 41 0.63 3.71 -2.64
N ASN A 42 1.70 4.50 -2.62
CA ASN A 42 1.88 5.59 -3.58
C ASN A 42 1.98 5.08 -5.01
N ARG A 43 2.72 4.00 -5.26
CA ARG A 43 2.79 3.40 -6.59
C ARG A 43 1.44 2.87 -7.04
N LEU A 44 0.69 2.16 -6.18
CA LEU A 44 -0.68 1.75 -6.51
C LEU A 44 -1.63 2.93 -6.77
N ALA A 45 -1.33 4.12 -6.23
CA ALA A 45 -2.07 5.34 -6.53
C ALA A 45 -1.68 5.96 -7.89
N GLU A 46 -0.45 5.75 -8.35
CA GLU A 46 0.12 6.35 -9.57
C GLU A 46 0.02 5.45 -10.81
N ASP A 47 0.33 4.15 -10.68
CA ASP A 47 0.55 3.20 -11.78
C ASP A 47 -0.71 2.39 -12.19
N GLU A 48 -1.90 2.69 -11.65
CA GLU A 48 -3.10 1.84 -11.82
C GLU A 48 -2.89 0.41 -11.23
N PRO A 49 -3.87 -0.52 -11.26
CA PRO A 49 -3.77 -1.79 -10.53
C PRO A 49 -2.52 -2.60 -10.91
N ALA A 50 -1.74 -3.02 -9.92
CA ALA A 50 -0.49 -3.74 -10.14
C ALA A 50 -0.64 -5.25 -9.96
N ASP A 51 0.08 -6.05 -10.77
CA ASP A 51 0.14 -7.50 -10.60
C ASP A 51 1.11 -7.86 -9.46
N GLU A 52 0.77 -8.88 -8.68
CA GLU A 52 1.63 -9.50 -7.66
C GLU A 52 3.07 -9.77 -8.17
N HIS A 53 3.25 -10.13 -9.45
CA HIS A 53 4.58 -10.36 -10.02
C HIS A 53 5.38 -9.08 -10.26
N GLU A 54 4.71 -7.95 -10.52
CA GLU A 54 5.36 -6.64 -10.64
C GLU A 54 5.81 -6.15 -9.27
N LEU A 55 4.99 -6.39 -8.24
CA LEU A 55 5.26 -6.06 -6.84
C LEU A 55 6.46 -6.84 -6.26
N ASP A 56 6.75 -8.04 -6.78
CA ASP A 56 7.92 -8.85 -6.41
C ASP A 56 9.17 -8.57 -7.28
N SER A 57 9.06 -7.68 -8.28
CA SER A 57 10.19 -7.33 -9.13
C SER A 57 11.24 -6.50 -8.36
N PRO A 58 12.53 -6.54 -8.75
CA PRO A 58 13.56 -5.72 -8.11
C PRO A 58 13.36 -4.21 -8.30
N ALA A 59 12.44 -3.77 -9.16
CA ALA A 59 12.01 -2.38 -9.22
C ALA A 59 11.14 -1.98 -8.00
N TRP A 60 10.51 -2.97 -7.37
CA TRP A 60 9.71 -2.89 -6.14
C TRP A 60 10.48 -3.41 -4.92
N ALA A 61 11.79 -3.61 -5.05
CA ALA A 61 12.71 -4.26 -4.12
C ALA A 61 12.53 -3.88 -2.65
N ASP A 62 11.60 -4.58 -2.00
CA ASP A 62 11.64 -4.90 -0.59
C ASP A 62 11.20 -6.37 -0.45
N PRO A 63 12.08 -7.28 0.01
CA PRO A 63 11.69 -8.67 0.24
C PRO A 63 10.62 -8.73 1.33
N GLY A 64 9.37 -9.06 0.96
CA GLY A 64 8.22 -9.10 1.88
C GLY A 64 6.96 -8.38 1.37
N SER A 65 6.98 -7.87 0.14
CA SER A 65 5.86 -7.27 -0.60
C SER A 65 4.53 -8.03 -0.45
N THR A 66 4.54 -9.36 -0.56
CA THR A 66 3.33 -10.19 -0.43
C THR A 66 2.74 -10.17 0.99
N THR A 67 3.59 -10.24 2.02
CA THR A 67 3.13 -10.16 3.42
C THR A 67 2.58 -8.77 3.73
N LEU A 68 3.24 -7.73 3.22
CA LEU A 68 2.79 -6.35 3.38
C LEU A 68 1.45 -6.09 2.70
N LEU A 69 1.24 -6.63 1.50
CA LEU A 69 -0.06 -6.56 0.80
C LEU A 69 -1.17 -7.25 1.59
N ALA A 70 -0.89 -8.40 2.19
CA ALA A 70 -1.86 -9.08 3.04
C ALA A 70 -2.24 -8.25 4.27
N GLU A 71 -1.27 -7.59 4.92
CA GLU A 71 -1.52 -6.68 6.03
C GLU A 71 -2.33 -5.45 5.61
N LEU A 72 -1.99 -4.83 4.48
CA LEU A 72 -2.72 -3.68 3.93
C LEU A 72 -4.14 -4.05 3.50
N ALA A 73 -4.34 -5.26 2.99
CA ALA A 73 -5.65 -5.79 2.64
C ALA A 73 -6.50 -6.06 3.89
N ALA A 74 -5.90 -6.62 4.94
CA ALA A 74 -6.55 -6.79 6.24
C ALA A 74 -6.92 -5.44 6.88
N ALA A 75 -6.14 -4.39 6.64
CA ALA A 75 -6.44 -3.01 7.01
C ALA A 75 -7.50 -2.34 6.12
N GLY A 76 -7.93 -3.00 5.03
CA GLY A 76 -8.93 -2.47 4.10
C GLY A 76 -8.42 -1.35 3.19
N LEU A 77 -7.11 -1.18 3.05
CA LEU A 77 -6.47 -0.14 2.23
C LEU A 77 -6.28 -0.56 0.77
N VAL A 78 -6.13 -1.87 0.54
CA VAL A 78 -6.02 -2.47 -0.79
C VAL A 78 -6.96 -3.66 -0.91
N ARG A 79 -7.32 -4.02 -2.14
CA ARG A 79 -8.08 -5.24 -2.42
C ARG A 79 -7.53 -5.97 -3.63
N ARG A 80 -7.77 -7.27 -3.67
CA ARG A 80 -7.47 -8.13 -4.82
C ARG A 80 -8.67 -8.20 -5.76
N LEU A 81 -8.44 -8.01 -7.06
CA LEU A 81 -9.39 -8.17 -8.16
C LEU A 81 -9.47 -9.61 -8.66
#